data_AF-A0A6J4PGK6-F1
#
_entry.id   AF-A0A6J4PGK6-F1
#
_cell.length_a   1.000
_cell.length_b   1.000
_cell.length_c   1.000
_cell.angle_alpha   90.00
_cell.angle_beta   90.00
_cell.angle_gamma   90.00
#
_symmetry.space_group_name_H-M   'P 1'
#
loop_
_entity.id
_entity.type
_entity.pdbx_description
1 polymer ?
#
loop_
_entity_poly.entity_id
_entity_poly.type
_entity_poly.pdbx_seq_one_letter_code
_entity_poly.pdbx_strand_id
1 'polypeptide(L)'
;MRAMSPGPATENQNPGEVHLKTYVGALAAFAIALAASWAYWYGVELDARIVAGTAIFAGLVLASFALSVRIGEHTLMGTWDVWLVLAVVTLGPTWAAVAAVPTALFVGRRDSLRAAYDVSQNAITIHLAGAVFSLSSGPLILSGSADAAVCYGALAAGATLVVANEAIDGGLLKIKYGQPFRETWEENWRPYLPSDAVNVLTVGLGVLAFLEYGPLAAAVAVVGSMMSRALVYRSRDKVREIGELRARVSSLEDTLSVSNVTFGTMIVRDLGRRDGFTHRHAAATAVYAADLAREMGTDEARVGRLRLAGLLHNVGLLGLPEELLLAT
;
A
#
# COMPACT_ATOMS: atom_id res chain seq x y z
N MET A 1 -23.29 -14.33 58.66
CA MET A 1 -23.26 -13.98 57.22
C MET A 1 -21.93 -13.30 56.93
N ARG A 2 -20.95 -14.05 56.41
CA ARG A 2 -19.66 -13.52 55.94
C ARG A 2 -19.71 -13.66 54.43
N ALA A 3 -19.80 -12.53 53.72
CA ALA A 3 -19.79 -12.52 52.27
C ALA A 3 -18.41 -12.99 51.78
N MET A 4 -18.38 -14.10 51.02
CA MET A 4 -17.22 -14.53 50.27
C MET A 4 -16.93 -13.51 49.18
N SER A 5 -15.71 -12.96 49.19
CA SER A 5 -15.16 -12.19 48.08
C SER A 5 -15.05 -13.08 46.83
N PRO A 6 -15.37 -12.57 45.63
CA PRO A 6 -15.08 -13.32 44.41
C PRO A 6 -13.55 -13.46 44.28
N GLY A 7 -13.08 -14.70 44.14
CA GLY A 7 -11.67 -14.96 43.81
C GLY A 7 -11.31 -14.35 42.45
N PRO A 8 -10.02 -14.08 42.19
CA PRO A 8 -9.59 -13.46 40.95
C PRO A 8 -10.02 -14.34 39.77
N ALA A 9 -10.76 -13.75 38.83
CA ALA A 9 -11.11 -14.38 37.58
C ALA A 9 -9.81 -14.86 36.91
N THR A 10 -9.65 -16.16 36.75
CA THR A 10 -8.64 -16.73 35.88
C THR A 10 -8.87 -16.15 34.49
N GLU A 11 -7.92 -15.34 34.06
CA GLU A 11 -7.84 -14.77 32.72
C GLU A 11 -8.04 -15.90 31.70
N ASN A 12 -9.23 -15.94 31.09
CA ASN A 12 -9.61 -16.94 30.11
C ASN A 12 -8.74 -16.66 28.86
N GLN A 13 -7.54 -17.23 28.83
CA GLN A 13 -6.62 -17.08 27.72
C GLN A 13 -7.31 -17.62 26.46
N ASN A 14 -7.52 -16.73 25.50
CA ASN A 14 -8.13 -17.08 24.23
C ASN A 14 -7.24 -18.17 23.57
N PRO A 15 -7.77 -19.34 23.16
CA PRO A 15 -6.94 -20.44 22.64
C PRO A 15 -6.01 -20.02 21.50
N GLY A 16 -6.40 -19.04 20.69
CA GLY A 16 -5.53 -18.45 19.65
C GLY A 16 -4.26 -17.75 20.21
N GLU A 17 -4.34 -17.16 21.41
CA GLU A 17 -3.20 -16.49 22.05
C GLU A 17 -2.16 -17.49 22.55
N VAL A 18 -2.60 -18.65 23.07
CA VAL A 18 -1.70 -19.73 23.49
C VAL A 18 -0.95 -20.29 22.29
N HIS A 19 -1.65 -20.60 21.19
CA HIS A 19 -1.02 -21.08 19.97
C HIS A 19 -0.03 -20.08 19.39
N LEU A 20 -0.36 -18.78 19.43
CA LEU A 20 0.55 -17.71 19.00
C LEU A 20 1.82 -17.66 19.86
N LYS A 21 1.70 -17.70 21.19
CA LYS A 21 2.86 -17.71 22.11
C LYS A 21 3.76 -18.92 21.87
N THR A 22 3.17 -20.11 21.70
CA THR A 22 3.92 -21.34 21.39
C THR A 22 4.65 -21.22 20.06
N TYR A 23 4.00 -20.67 19.04
CA TYR A 23 4.61 -20.45 17.73
C TYR A 23 5.79 -19.48 17.78
N VAL A 24 5.63 -18.33 18.44
CA VAL A 24 6.72 -17.35 18.63
C VAL A 24 7.86 -17.97 19.43
N GLY A 25 7.56 -18.76 20.48
CA GLY A 25 8.58 -19.47 21.24
C GLY A 25 9.35 -20.50 20.41
N ALA A 26 8.67 -21.24 19.54
CA ALA A 26 9.31 -22.19 18.62
C ALA A 26 10.19 -21.48 17.58
N LEU A 27 9.72 -20.36 17.01
CA LEU A 27 10.52 -19.51 16.12
C LEU A 27 11.77 -18.99 16.83
N ALA A 28 11.65 -18.49 18.06
CA ALA A 28 12.79 -18.00 18.83
C ALA A 28 13.82 -19.09 19.11
N ALA A 29 13.37 -20.29 19.50
CA ALA A 29 14.25 -21.44 19.70
C ALA A 29 14.98 -21.83 18.41
N PHE A 30 14.28 -21.84 17.28
CA PHE A 30 14.86 -22.16 15.98
C PHE A 30 15.86 -21.09 15.52
N ALA A 31 15.54 -19.81 15.72
CA ALA A 31 16.42 -18.68 15.43
C ALA A 31 17.73 -18.77 16.23
N ILE A 32 17.63 -19.05 17.54
CA ILE A 32 18.81 -19.23 18.41
C ILE A 32 19.64 -20.43 17.96
N ALA A 33 18.99 -21.55 17.63
CA ALA A 33 19.70 -22.74 17.16
C ALA A 33 20.43 -22.49 15.83
N LEU A 34 19.81 -21.78 14.89
CA LEU A 34 20.45 -21.38 13.63
C LEU A 34 21.65 -20.45 13.87
N ALA A 35 21.48 -19.43 14.70
CA ALA A 35 22.56 -18.49 15.02
C ALA A 35 23.73 -19.20 15.75
N ALA A 36 23.43 -20.07 16.70
CA ALA A 36 24.43 -20.86 17.41
C ALA A 36 25.15 -21.84 16.49
N SER A 37 24.41 -22.53 15.61
CA SER A 37 24.98 -23.42 14.59
C SER A 37 25.90 -22.64 13.66
N TRP A 38 25.49 -21.46 13.18
CA TRP A 38 26.32 -20.63 12.33
C TRP A 38 27.60 -20.19 13.03
N ALA A 39 27.50 -19.66 14.24
CA ALA A 39 28.64 -19.24 15.04
C ALA A 39 29.62 -20.40 15.33
N TYR A 40 29.11 -21.63 15.51
CA TYR A 40 29.94 -22.81 15.71
C TYR A 40 30.74 -23.20 14.46
N TRP A 41 30.12 -23.20 13.29
CA TRP A 41 30.77 -23.63 12.04
C TRP A 41 31.67 -22.57 11.40
N TYR A 42 31.27 -21.30 11.47
CA TYR A 42 31.94 -20.20 10.76
C TYR A 42 32.68 -19.23 11.70
N GLY A 43 32.52 -19.38 13.02
CA GLY A 43 33.07 -18.43 13.99
C GLY A 43 32.37 -17.08 13.99
N VAL A 44 32.81 -16.19 14.88
CA VAL A 44 32.37 -14.79 14.95
C VAL A 44 33.61 -13.91 14.96
N GLU A 45 33.88 -13.27 13.82
CA GLU A 45 34.99 -12.33 13.71
C GLU A 45 34.56 -10.94 14.18
N LEU A 46 35.43 -10.31 14.98
CA LEU A 46 35.25 -8.97 15.52
C LEU A 46 36.29 -8.04 14.89
N ASP A 47 35.85 -7.27 13.89
CA ASP A 47 36.62 -6.19 13.27
C ASP A 47 35.86 -4.86 13.44
N ALA A 48 36.58 -3.76 13.70
CA ALA A 48 36.03 -2.41 13.75
C ALA A 48 35.25 -2.04 12.48
N ARG A 49 35.68 -2.55 11.31
CA ARG A 49 34.98 -2.35 10.03
C ARG A 49 33.59 -2.99 10.02
N ILE A 50 33.48 -4.19 10.58
CA ILE A 50 32.22 -4.92 10.68
C ILE A 50 31.28 -4.24 11.67
N VAL A 51 31.80 -3.76 12.80
CA VAL A 51 31.00 -3.02 13.79
C VAL A 51 30.46 -1.72 13.20
N ALA A 52 31.31 -0.95 12.49
CA ALA A 52 30.88 0.26 11.80
C ALA A 52 29.83 -0.03 10.71
N GLY A 53 30.06 -1.07 9.90
CA GLY A 53 29.10 -1.52 8.89
C GLY A 53 27.75 -1.94 9.49
N THR A 54 27.77 -2.68 10.60
CA THR A 54 26.55 -3.09 11.33
C THR A 54 25.74 -1.88 11.77
N ALA A 55 26.39 -0.85 12.32
CA ALA A 55 25.72 0.39 12.72
C ALA A 55 25.10 1.14 11.53
N ILE A 56 25.80 1.19 10.40
CA ILE A 56 25.30 1.82 9.16
C ILE A 56 24.07 1.07 8.65
N PHE A 57 24.15 -0.26 8.52
CA PHE A 57 23.02 -1.06 8.05
C PHE A 57 21.84 -1.02 9.02
N ALA A 58 22.07 -1.01 10.34
CA ALA A 58 21.01 -0.81 11.31
C ALA A 58 20.27 0.52 11.09
N GLY A 59 21.01 1.60 10.85
CA GLY A 59 20.46 2.90 10.50
C GLY A 59 19.67 2.89 9.18
N LEU A 60 20.18 2.23 8.15
CA LEU A 60 19.53 2.11 6.83
C LEU A 60 18.24 1.28 6.89
N VAL A 61 18.25 0.16 7.60
CA VAL A 61 17.05 -0.68 7.81
C VAL A 61 15.99 0.12 8.59
N LEU A 62 16.39 0.81 9.66
CA LEU A 62 15.48 1.63 10.46
C LEU A 62 14.90 2.82 9.65
N ALA A 63 15.74 3.49 8.85
CA ALA A 63 15.31 4.58 7.98
C ALA A 63 14.36 4.08 6.87
N SER A 64 14.66 2.92 6.26
CA SER A 64 13.79 2.26 5.29
C SER A 64 12.42 1.94 5.88
N PHE A 65 12.39 1.43 7.12
CA PHE A 65 11.15 1.21 7.85
C PHE A 65 10.36 2.51 8.05
N ALA A 66 11.02 3.59 8.49
CA ALA A 66 10.37 4.89 8.71
C ALA A 66 9.81 5.52 7.42
N LEU A 67 10.46 5.25 6.28
CA LEU A 67 10.04 5.74 4.96
C LEU A 67 9.05 4.80 4.25
N SER A 68 8.78 3.62 4.81
CA SER A 68 7.85 2.67 4.21
C SER A 68 6.44 3.27 4.12
N VAL A 69 5.86 3.21 2.92
CA VAL A 69 4.50 3.68 2.66
C VAL A 69 3.57 2.52 2.96
N ARG A 70 2.62 2.73 3.88
CA ARG A 70 1.63 1.70 4.25
C ARG A 70 0.62 1.53 3.13
N ILE A 71 0.68 0.40 2.42
CA ILE A 71 -0.22 0.06 1.30
C ILE A 71 -1.20 -0.99 1.82
N GLY A 72 -2.23 -0.54 2.53
CA GLY A 72 -3.30 -1.39 3.10
C GLY A 72 -3.41 -1.37 4.62
N GLU A 73 -4.42 -2.04 5.17
CA GLU A 73 -4.69 -2.13 6.61
C GLU A 73 -3.79 -3.13 7.34
N HIS A 74 -3.24 -4.13 6.64
CA HIS A 74 -2.53 -5.26 7.26
C HIS A 74 -1.12 -5.56 6.74
N THR A 75 -0.67 -4.97 5.62
CA THR A 75 0.62 -5.33 4.99
C THR A 75 1.49 -4.08 4.76
N LEU A 76 2.63 -4.02 5.45
CA LEU A 76 3.68 -3.04 5.17
C LEU A 76 4.56 -3.63 4.06
N MET A 77 4.70 -2.94 2.92
CA MET A 77 5.63 -3.39 1.89
C MET A 77 7.07 -3.30 2.42
N GLY A 78 7.67 -4.46 2.68
CA GLY A 78 8.98 -4.62 3.29
C GLY A 78 10.13 -4.29 2.35
N THR A 79 10.30 -3.01 2.00
CA THR A 79 11.48 -2.58 1.22
C THR A 79 12.78 -2.62 2.05
N TRP A 80 12.69 -2.93 3.35
CA TRP A 80 13.85 -3.13 4.21
C TRP A 80 14.60 -4.43 3.91
N ASP A 81 13.97 -5.41 3.26
CA ASP A 81 14.59 -6.68 2.88
C ASP A 81 15.83 -6.47 2.00
N VAL A 82 15.81 -5.45 1.12
CA VAL A 82 16.94 -5.09 0.27
C VAL A 82 18.18 -4.76 1.12
N TRP A 83 17.99 -4.01 2.21
CA TRP A 83 19.08 -3.65 3.12
C TRP A 83 19.55 -4.83 3.95
N LEU A 84 18.65 -5.74 4.35
CA LEU A 84 19.02 -6.96 5.06
C LEU A 84 19.85 -7.89 4.18
N VAL A 85 19.48 -8.07 2.91
CA VAL A 85 20.27 -8.89 1.98
C VAL A 85 21.63 -8.25 1.72
N LEU A 86 21.69 -6.93 1.53
CA LEU A 86 22.98 -6.23 1.39
C LEU A 86 23.83 -6.34 2.66
N ALA A 87 23.23 -6.30 3.85
CA ALA A 87 23.95 -6.55 5.10
C ALA A 87 24.50 -7.99 5.16
N VAL A 88 23.73 -9.00 4.72
CA VAL A 88 24.19 -10.40 4.62
C VAL A 88 25.39 -10.53 3.69
N VAL A 89 25.29 -9.96 2.49
CA VAL A 89 26.34 -10.04 1.46
C VAL A 89 27.62 -9.32 1.92
N THR A 90 27.47 -8.20 2.64
CA THR A 90 28.61 -7.36 3.04
C THR A 90 29.26 -7.79 4.36
N LEU A 91 28.46 -8.05 5.40
CA LEU A 91 28.91 -8.30 6.77
C LEU A 91 28.83 -9.78 7.19
N GLY A 92 28.08 -10.59 6.44
CA GLY A 92 27.71 -11.94 6.84
C GLY A 92 26.44 -11.98 7.71
N PRO A 93 25.84 -13.17 7.90
CA PRO A 93 24.53 -13.31 8.52
C PRO A 93 24.51 -12.95 10.01
N THR A 94 25.58 -13.22 10.76
CA THR A 94 25.65 -12.89 12.20
C THR A 94 25.49 -11.39 12.43
N TRP A 95 26.27 -10.59 11.71
CA TRP A 95 26.29 -9.14 11.86
C TRP A 95 25.09 -8.47 11.19
N ALA A 96 24.58 -9.04 10.09
CA ALA A 96 23.30 -8.64 9.52
C ALA A 96 22.12 -8.87 10.49
N ALA A 97 22.11 -10.00 11.21
CA ALA A 97 21.09 -10.28 12.22
C ALA A 97 21.14 -9.27 13.37
N VAL A 98 22.35 -8.91 13.83
CA VAL A 98 22.53 -7.83 14.84
C VAL A 98 22.02 -6.49 14.30
N ALA A 99 22.28 -6.15 13.04
CA ALA A 99 21.80 -4.92 12.41
C ALA A 99 20.26 -4.85 12.33
N ALA A 100 19.56 -5.99 12.30
CA ALA A 100 18.09 -6.04 12.24
C ALA A 100 17.42 -5.83 13.61
N VAL A 101 18.12 -6.11 14.72
CA VAL A 101 17.56 -6.06 16.09
C VAL A 101 16.95 -4.69 16.44
N PRO A 102 17.61 -3.54 16.20
CA PRO A 102 17.05 -2.24 16.57
C PRO A 102 15.68 -1.96 15.91
N THR A 103 15.53 -2.33 14.64
CA THR A 103 14.26 -2.16 13.92
C THR A 103 13.18 -3.06 14.50
N ALA A 104 13.47 -4.34 14.75
CA ALA A 104 12.52 -5.27 15.35
C ALA A 104 12.05 -4.82 16.76
N LEU A 105 12.97 -4.34 17.60
CA LEU A 105 12.64 -3.79 18.91
C LEU A 105 11.82 -2.50 18.81
N PHE A 106 12.10 -1.66 17.81
CA PHE A 106 11.33 -0.43 17.57
C PHE A 106 9.88 -0.74 17.15
N VAL A 107 9.69 -1.72 16.26
CA VAL A 107 8.37 -2.18 15.82
C VAL A 107 7.59 -2.80 16.97
N GLY A 108 8.25 -3.67 17.77
CA GLY A 108 7.66 -4.35 18.91
C GLY A 108 7.68 -3.58 20.23
N ARG A 109 8.00 -2.27 20.24
CA ARG A 109 8.19 -1.50 21.49
C ARG A 109 7.00 -1.47 22.46
N ARG A 110 5.80 -1.79 21.97
CA ARG A 110 4.56 -1.86 22.78
C ARG A 110 4.08 -3.28 23.04
N ASP A 111 4.69 -4.27 22.40
CA ASP A 111 4.28 -5.67 22.46
C ASP A 111 5.52 -6.57 22.36
N SER A 112 5.92 -7.15 23.49
CA SER A 112 7.10 -8.00 23.59
C SER A 112 6.97 -9.29 22.76
N LEU A 113 5.76 -9.80 22.54
CA LEU A 113 5.56 -10.97 21.67
C LEU A 113 5.82 -10.62 20.22
N ARG A 114 5.39 -9.43 19.79
CA ARG A 114 5.70 -8.91 18.46
C ARG A 114 7.20 -8.67 18.29
N ALA A 115 7.85 -8.07 19.27
CA ALA A 115 9.31 -7.89 19.22
C ALA A 115 10.05 -9.24 19.10
N ALA A 116 9.65 -10.24 19.90
CA ALA A 116 10.22 -11.57 19.85
C ALA A 116 9.98 -12.25 18.49
N TYR A 117 8.79 -12.11 17.92
CA TYR A 117 8.47 -12.59 16.57
C TYR A 117 9.37 -11.94 15.52
N ASP A 118 9.40 -10.60 15.46
CA ASP A 118 10.16 -9.85 14.44
C ASP A 118 11.67 -10.14 14.53
N VAL A 119 12.22 -10.24 15.75
CA VAL A 119 13.64 -10.61 15.95
C VAL A 119 13.90 -12.03 15.48
N SER A 120 13.02 -12.98 15.82
CA SER A 120 13.19 -14.39 15.46
C SER A 120 13.06 -14.61 13.95
N GLN A 121 12.05 -14.01 13.33
CA GLN A 121 11.82 -14.05 11.89
C GLN A 121 13.03 -13.49 11.14
N ASN A 122 13.48 -12.27 11.47
CA ASN A 122 14.65 -11.67 10.85
C ASN A 122 15.90 -12.55 11.02
N ALA A 123 16.14 -13.07 12.22
CA ALA A 123 17.28 -13.97 12.45
C ALA A 123 17.21 -15.21 11.55
N ILE A 124 16.05 -15.87 11.43
CA ILE A 124 15.89 -17.06 10.59
C ILE A 124 16.13 -16.71 9.12
N THR A 125 15.45 -15.70 8.59
CA THR A 125 15.53 -15.35 7.17
C THR A 125 16.93 -14.89 6.77
N ILE A 126 17.60 -14.11 7.62
CA ILE A 126 18.98 -13.64 7.42
C ILE A 126 19.97 -14.81 7.43
N HIS A 127 19.85 -15.77 8.36
CA HIS A 127 20.76 -16.92 8.39
C HIS A 127 20.53 -17.88 7.22
N LEU A 128 19.29 -18.09 6.78
CA LEU A 128 18.99 -18.87 5.58
C LEU A 128 19.57 -18.21 4.32
N ALA A 129 19.38 -16.90 4.18
CA ALA A 129 19.96 -16.14 3.07
C ALA A 129 21.49 -16.17 3.10
N GLY A 130 22.10 -16.04 4.29
CA GLY A 130 23.54 -16.13 4.48
C GLY A 130 24.10 -17.52 4.17
N ALA A 131 23.39 -18.58 4.52
CA ALA A 131 23.77 -19.94 4.15
C ALA A 131 23.80 -20.12 2.63
N VAL A 132 22.77 -19.65 1.92
CA VAL A 132 22.74 -19.70 0.45
C VAL A 132 23.84 -18.84 -0.17
N PHE A 133 24.07 -17.65 0.36
CA PHE A 133 25.15 -16.77 -0.11
C PHE A 133 26.54 -17.42 0.06
N SER A 134 26.78 -18.07 1.20
CA SER A 134 28.07 -18.70 1.53
C SER A 134 28.47 -19.84 0.60
N LEU A 135 27.52 -20.44 -0.13
CA LEU A 135 27.79 -21.42 -1.18
C LEU A 135 28.45 -20.78 -2.42
N SER A 136 28.24 -19.48 -2.61
CA SER A 136 28.73 -18.74 -3.78
C SER A 136 29.94 -17.86 -3.45
N SER A 137 29.91 -17.16 -2.31
CA SER A 137 30.99 -16.25 -1.91
C SER A 137 31.02 -16.00 -0.40
N GLY A 138 32.16 -15.51 0.09
CA GLY A 138 32.31 -15.01 1.46
C GLY A 138 31.89 -13.53 1.61
N PRO A 139 31.77 -13.02 2.84
CA PRO A 139 31.36 -11.63 3.09
C PRO A 139 32.29 -10.61 2.42
N LEU A 140 31.72 -9.68 1.65
CA LEU A 140 32.49 -8.74 0.81
C LEU A 140 33.49 -7.88 1.59
N ILE A 141 33.18 -7.54 2.84
CA ILE A 141 34.06 -6.71 3.67
C ILE A 141 35.37 -7.42 4.03
N LEU A 142 35.39 -8.76 3.96
CA LEU A 142 36.53 -9.62 4.27
C LEU A 142 37.22 -10.14 3.01
N SER A 143 36.45 -10.55 2.00
CA SER A 143 36.98 -11.22 0.80
C SER A 143 37.58 -10.27 -0.23
N GLY A 144 37.09 -9.02 -0.34
CA GLY A 144 37.64 -7.99 -1.23
C GLY A 144 37.61 -8.28 -2.74
N SER A 145 37.18 -9.47 -3.16
CA SER A 145 37.15 -9.92 -4.57
C SER A 145 35.74 -9.84 -5.15
N ALA A 146 35.61 -9.11 -6.25
CA ALA A 146 34.36 -8.83 -6.95
C ALA A 146 34.17 -9.75 -8.16
N ASP A 147 33.66 -10.96 -7.94
CA ASP A 147 33.38 -11.91 -9.02
C ASP A 147 31.87 -12.00 -9.35
N ALA A 148 31.55 -12.44 -10.57
CA ALA A 148 30.15 -12.66 -10.99
C ALA A 148 29.38 -13.61 -10.06
N ALA A 149 30.08 -14.53 -9.38
CA ALA A 149 29.51 -15.41 -8.36
C ALA A 149 28.85 -14.65 -7.20
N VAL A 150 29.35 -13.46 -6.83
CA VAL A 150 28.77 -12.60 -5.79
C VAL A 150 27.38 -12.14 -6.21
N CYS A 151 27.19 -11.74 -7.47
CA CYS A 151 25.91 -11.24 -7.96
C CYS A 151 24.86 -12.36 -8.01
N TYR A 152 25.22 -13.54 -8.50
CA TYR A 152 24.31 -14.70 -8.49
C TYR A 152 23.97 -15.14 -7.06
N GLY A 153 24.97 -15.19 -6.18
CA GLY A 153 24.79 -15.49 -4.76
C GLY A 153 23.86 -14.48 -4.08
N ALA A 154 24.01 -13.19 -4.35
CA ALA A 154 23.18 -12.15 -3.78
C ALA A 154 21.72 -12.22 -4.25
N LEU A 155 21.49 -12.51 -5.53
CA LEU A 155 20.14 -12.75 -6.06
C LEU A 155 19.49 -13.99 -5.43
N ALA A 156 20.24 -15.09 -5.30
CA ALA A 156 19.77 -16.31 -4.66
C ALA A 156 19.47 -16.10 -3.16
N ALA A 157 20.33 -15.36 -2.45
CA ALA A 157 20.12 -14.97 -1.06
C ALA A 157 18.88 -14.07 -0.90
N GLY A 158 18.68 -13.11 -1.80
CA GLY A 158 17.50 -12.25 -1.82
C GLY A 158 16.20 -13.04 -2.05
N ALA A 159 16.19 -13.94 -3.03
CA ALA A 159 15.05 -14.83 -3.25
C ALA A 159 14.77 -15.73 -2.03
N THR A 160 15.81 -16.26 -1.41
CA THR A 160 15.69 -17.10 -0.20
C THR A 160 15.09 -16.31 0.96
N LEU A 161 15.56 -15.08 1.18
CA LEU A 161 15.07 -14.21 2.24
C LEU A 161 13.58 -13.92 2.06
N VAL A 162 13.17 -13.51 0.85
CA VAL A 162 11.76 -13.23 0.51
C VAL A 162 10.89 -14.47 0.72
N VAL A 163 11.28 -15.60 0.15
CA VAL A 163 10.49 -16.84 0.25
C VAL A 163 10.36 -17.31 1.70
N ALA A 164 11.45 -17.24 2.46
CA ALA A 164 11.43 -17.59 3.88
C ALA A 164 10.56 -16.62 4.69
N ASN A 165 10.60 -15.32 4.37
CA ASN A 165 9.76 -14.32 5.02
C ASN A 165 8.28 -14.61 4.79
N GLU A 166 7.87 -14.79 3.53
CA GLU A 166 6.48 -15.09 3.15
C GLU A 166 5.98 -16.40 3.75
N ALA A 167 6.84 -17.42 3.84
CA ALA A 167 6.50 -18.69 4.47
C ALA A 167 6.23 -18.56 5.97
N ILE A 168 7.04 -17.76 6.68
CA ILE A 168 6.86 -17.48 8.12
C ILE A 168 5.59 -16.64 8.33
N ASP A 169 5.38 -15.59 7.55
CA ASP A 169 4.18 -14.75 7.63
C ASP A 169 2.90 -15.53 7.31
N GLY A 170 2.92 -16.40 6.29
CA GLY A 170 1.82 -17.32 6.00
C GLY A 170 1.55 -18.30 7.15
N GLY A 171 2.60 -18.78 7.82
CA GLY A 171 2.49 -19.58 9.05
C GLY A 171 1.83 -18.82 10.19
N LEU A 172 2.22 -17.56 10.41
CA LEU A 172 1.61 -16.68 11.39
C LEU A 172 0.12 -16.45 11.08
N LEU A 173 -0.24 -16.17 9.82
CA LEU A 173 -1.62 -15.94 9.40
C LEU A 173 -2.50 -17.16 9.66
N LYS A 174 -2.00 -18.36 9.34
CA LYS A 174 -2.69 -19.62 9.62
C LYS A 174 -2.89 -19.85 11.12
N ILE A 175 -1.88 -19.59 11.95
CA ILE A 175 -1.94 -19.86 13.39
C ILE A 175 -2.80 -18.82 14.13
N LYS A 176 -2.66 -17.55 13.77
CA LYS A 176 -3.31 -16.44 14.45
C LYS A 176 -4.76 -16.25 14.00
N TYR A 177 -5.04 -16.42 12.71
CA TYR A 177 -6.35 -16.13 12.12
C TYR A 177 -7.05 -17.37 11.54
N GLY A 178 -6.42 -18.54 11.56
CA GLY A 178 -6.99 -19.75 10.96
C GLY A 178 -7.07 -19.70 9.44
N GLN A 179 -6.33 -18.79 8.80
CA GLN A 179 -6.46 -18.52 7.37
C GLN A 179 -6.05 -19.74 6.52
N PRO A 180 -6.86 -20.17 5.55
CA PRO A 180 -6.52 -21.28 4.66
C PRO A 180 -5.44 -20.87 3.65
N PHE A 181 -4.59 -21.82 3.26
CA PHE A 181 -3.47 -21.59 2.34
C PHE A 181 -3.89 -20.92 1.02
N ARG A 182 -5.05 -21.28 0.48
CA ARG A 182 -5.56 -20.70 -0.78
C ARG A 182 -5.81 -19.20 -0.65
N GLU A 183 -6.34 -18.77 0.49
CA GLU A 183 -6.61 -17.36 0.77
C GLU A 183 -5.29 -16.61 0.99
N THR A 184 -4.36 -17.19 1.74
CA THR A 184 -2.99 -16.65 1.87
C THR A 184 -2.31 -16.48 0.49
N TRP A 185 -2.43 -17.48 -0.40
CA TRP A 185 -1.87 -17.42 -1.74
C TRP A 185 -2.48 -16.30 -2.61
N GLU A 186 -3.82 -16.23 -2.69
CA GLU A 186 -4.51 -15.27 -3.56
C GLU A 186 -4.46 -13.83 -3.02
N GLU A 187 -4.50 -13.65 -1.70
CA GLU A 187 -4.62 -12.33 -1.08
C GLU A 187 -3.26 -11.75 -0.65
N ASN A 188 -2.31 -12.59 -0.22
CA ASN A 188 -1.06 -12.11 0.39
C ASN A 188 0.18 -12.39 -0.46
N TRP A 189 0.28 -13.52 -1.16
CA TRP A 189 1.50 -13.83 -1.93
C TRP A 189 1.39 -13.36 -3.38
N ARG A 190 0.39 -13.87 -4.12
CA ARG A 190 0.24 -13.65 -5.57
C ARG A 190 0.21 -12.17 -5.99
N PRO A 191 -0.48 -11.25 -5.30
CA PRO A 191 -0.50 -9.83 -5.68
C PRO A 191 0.85 -9.13 -5.49
N TYR A 192 1.69 -9.63 -4.58
CA TYR A 192 2.94 -9.00 -4.15
C TYR A 192 4.19 -9.61 -4.80
N LEU A 193 4.10 -10.80 -5.40
CA LEU A 193 5.19 -11.44 -6.16
C LEU A 193 5.93 -10.49 -7.13
N PRO A 194 5.28 -9.62 -7.93
CA PRO A 194 6.00 -8.70 -8.81
C PRO A 194 6.83 -7.66 -8.04
N SER A 195 6.31 -7.19 -6.90
CA SER A 195 7.02 -6.27 -6.02
C SER A 195 8.27 -6.93 -5.42
N ASP A 196 8.16 -8.19 -5.03
CA ASP A 196 9.26 -8.91 -4.39
C ASP A 196 10.33 -9.29 -5.41
N ALA A 197 9.94 -9.66 -6.63
CA ALA A 197 10.87 -9.82 -7.74
C ALA A 197 11.68 -8.54 -7.98
N VAL A 198 11.05 -7.36 -7.92
CA VAL A 198 11.74 -6.08 -8.02
C VAL A 198 12.67 -5.84 -6.82
N ASN A 199 12.32 -6.26 -5.59
CA ASN A 199 13.22 -6.19 -4.44
C ASN A 199 14.49 -7.02 -4.68
N VAL A 200 14.35 -8.27 -5.14
CA VAL A 200 15.48 -9.15 -5.44
C VAL A 200 16.35 -8.57 -6.56
N LEU A 201 15.74 -8.04 -7.63
CA LEU A 201 16.48 -7.36 -8.70
C LEU A 201 17.21 -6.11 -8.20
N THR A 202 16.61 -5.37 -7.26
CA THR A 202 17.24 -4.19 -6.64
C THR A 202 18.45 -4.59 -5.80
N VAL A 203 18.42 -5.75 -5.13
CA VAL A 203 19.61 -6.30 -4.46
C VAL A 203 20.73 -6.56 -5.47
N GLY A 204 20.42 -7.25 -6.58
CA GLY A 204 21.40 -7.51 -7.63
C GLY A 204 22.03 -6.23 -8.18
N LEU A 205 21.20 -5.22 -8.47
CA LEU A 205 21.67 -3.90 -8.90
C LEU A 205 22.53 -3.21 -7.83
N GLY A 206 22.12 -3.28 -6.56
CA GLY A 206 22.87 -2.73 -5.44
C GLY A 206 24.25 -3.36 -5.28
N VAL A 207 24.34 -4.69 -5.41
CA VAL A 207 25.61 -5.41 -5.39
C VAL A 207 26.47 -5.06 -6.60
N LEU A 208 25.92 -5.03 -7.82
CA LEU A 208 26.67 -4.61 -9.01
C LEU A 208 27.23 -3.19 -8.85
N ALA A 209 26.41 -2.25 -8.40
CA ALA A 209 26.84 -0.88 -8.13
C ALA A 209 27.90 -0.80 -7.02
N PHE A 210 27.82 -1.67 -6.01
CA PHE A 210 28.84 -1.77 -4.96
C PHE A 210 30.19 -2.22 -5.54
N LEU A 211 30.18 -3.24 -6.40
CA LEU A 211 31.39 -3.81 -6.97
C LEU A 211 32.06 -2.89 -8.00
N GLU A 212 31.28 -2.18 -8.83
CA GLU A 212 31.83 -1.32 -9.89
C GLU A 212 32.17 0.09 -9.42
N TYR A 213 31.34 0.68 -8.55
CA TYR A 213 31.39 2.11 -8.21
C TYR A 213 31.52 2.37 -6.70
N GLY A 214 31.49 1.31 -5.87
CA GLY A 214 31.65 1.40 -4.43
C GLY A 214 30.34 1.59 -3.63
N PRO A 215 30.45 1.67 -2.29
CA PRO A 215 29.29 1.61 -1.38
C PRO A 215 28.31 2.76 -1.54
N LEU A 216 28.79 3.97 -1.88
CA LEU A 216 27.92 5.13 -2.07
C LEU A 216 27.01 4.97 -3.30
N ALA A 217 27.55 4.42 -4.40
CA ALA A 217 26.77 4.16 -5.60
C ALA A 217 25.71 3.08 -5.37
N ALA A 218 26.05 2.02 -4.63
CA ALA A 218 25.09 1.01 -4.20
C ALA A 218 23.94 1.62 -3.41
N ALA A 219 24.24 2.48 -2.43
CA ALA A 219 23.23 3.16 -1.63
C ALA A 219 22.33 4.04 -2.50
N VAL A 220 22.89 4.81 -3.45
CA VAL A 220 22.13 5.64 -4.38
C VAL A 220 21.24 4.80 -5.29
N ALA A 221 21.72 3.68 -5.83
CA ALA A 221 20.95 2.80 -6.70
C ALA A 221 19.75 2.18 -5.95
N VAL A 222 19.98 1.70 -4.73
CA VAL A 222 18.94 1.12 -3.87
C VAL A 222 17.91 2.19 -3.49
N VAL A 223 18.35 3.32 -2.91
CA VAL A 223 17.46 4.41 -2.51
C VAL A 223 16.70 4.97 -3.71
N GLY A 224 17.33 5.08 -4.88
CA GLY A 224 16.70 5.50 -6.12
C GLY A 224 15.59 4.55 -6.58
N SER A 225 15.85 3.23 -6.56
CA SER A 225 14.83 2.21 -6.83
C SER A 225 13.65 2.31 -5.86
N MET A 226 13.94 2.45 -4.56
CA MET A 226 12.93 2.62 -3.52
C MET A 226 12.07 3.88 -3.75
N MET A 227 12.71 5.02 -4.02
CA MET A 227 12.02 6.29 -4.22
C MET A 227 11.19 6.30 -5.51
N SER A 228 11.73 5.73 -6.59
CA SER A 228 10.99 5.53 -7.84
C SER A 228 9.69 4.75 -7.60
N ARG A 229 9.76 3.65 -6.84
CA ARG A 229 8.57 2.87 -6.47
C ARG A 229 7.59 3.64 -5.61
N ALA A 230 8.07 4.35 -4.58
CA ALA A 230 7.21 5.16 -3.73
C ALA A 230 6.45 6.23 -4.54
N LEU A 231 7.09 6.82 -5.56
CA LEU A 231 6.46 7.77 -6.47
C LEU A 231 5.43 7.09 -7.39
N VAL A 232 5.74 5.91 -7.94
CA VAL A 232 4.80 5.15 -8.79
C VAL A 232 3.56 4.74 -8.00
N TYR A 233 3.71 4.25 -6.77
CA TYR A 233 2.57 3.91 -5.92
C TYR A 233 1.72 5.13 -5.57
N ARG A 234 2.34 6.23 -5.12
CA ARG A 234 1.63 7.49 -4.88
C ARG A 234 0.91 8.01 -6.11
N SER A 235 1.52 7.88 -7.28
CA SER A 235 0.92 8.28 -8.56
C SER A 235 -0.34 7.45 -8.85
N ARG A 236 -0.30 6.13 -8.66
CA ARG A 236 -1.46 5.24 -8.87
C ARG A 236 -2.62 5.57 -7.94
N ASP A 237 -2.35 5.81 -6.67
CA ASP A 237 -3.40 6.19 -5.71
C ASP A 237 -4.05 7.52 -6.07
N LYS A 238 -3.23 8.51 -6.48
CA LYS A 238 -3.73 9.81 -6.93
C LYS A 238 -4.58 9.70 -8.20
N VAL A 239 -4.21 8.82 -9.15
CA VAL A 239 -5.01 8.59 -10.36
C VAL A 239 -6.38 7.99 -10.02
N ARG A 240 -6.45 7.07 -9.05
CA ARG A 240 -7.72 6.52 -8.58
C ARG A 240 -8.59 7.58 -7.92
N GLU A 241 -8.01 8.35 -7.00
CA GLU A 241 -8.70 9.45 -6.29
C GLU A 241 -9.25 10.49 -7.28
N ILE A 242 -8.46 10.87 -8.29
CA ILE A 242 -8.89 11.79 -9.36
C ILE A 242 -10.05 11.18 -10.16
N GLY A 243 -10.00 9.87 -10.44
CA GLY A 243 -11.08 9.16 -11.13
C GLY A 243 -12.40 9.19 -10.35
N GLU A 244 -12.35 8.92 -9.05
CA GLU A 244 -13.53 8.97 -8.16
C GLU A 244 -14.09 10.38 -8.03
N LEU A 245 -13.22 11.39 -7.87
CA LEU A 245 -13.63 12.81 -7.82
C LEU A 245 -14.30 13.23 -9.13
N ARG A 246 -13.74 12.86 -10.28
CA ARG A 246 -14.35 13.13 -11.59
C ARG A 246 -15.73 12.47 -11.73
N ALA A 247 -15.87 11.22 -11.28
CA ALA A 247 -17.15 10.52 -11.30
C ALA A 247 -18.20 11.23 -10.42
N ARG A 248 -17.80 11.69 -9.22
CA ARG A 248 -18.68 12.47 -8.33
C ARG A 248 -19.09 13.80 -8.96
N VAL A 249 -18.15 14.56 -9.52
CA VAL A 249 -18.46 15.83 -10.20
C VAL A 249 -19.44 15.61 -11.33
N SER A 250 -19.19 14.61 -12.20
CA SER A 250 -20.12 14.26 -13.29
C SER A 250 -21.52 13.93 -12.77
N SER A 251 -21.64 13.16 -11.67
CA SER A 251 -22.94 12.80 -11.10
C SER A 251 -23.71 13.99 -10.51
N LEU A 252 -22.98 14.96 -9.92
CA LEU A 252 -23.57 16.19 -9.40
C LEU A 252 -24.05 17.10 -10.55
N GLU A 253 -23.27 17.21 -11.62
CA GLU A 253 -23.66 17.93 -12.83
C GLU A 253 -24.92 17.35 -13.47
N ASP A 254 -25.01 16.02 -13.60
CA ASP A 254 -26.20 15.34 -14.10
C ASP A 254 -27.42 15.59 -13.21
N THR A 255 -27.25 15.49 -11.89
CA THR A 255 -28.33 15.73 -10.91
C THR A 255 -28.81 17.17 -10.95
N LEU A 256 -27.89 18.14 -11.04
CA LEU A 256 -28.21 19.57 -11.16
C LEU A 256 -28.92 19.88 -12.48
N SER A 257 -28.47 19.29 -13.59
CA SER A 257 -29.11 19.46 -14.89
C SER A 257 -30.56 18.97 -14.87
N VAL A 258 -30.80 17.76 -14.34
CA VAL A 258 -32.16 17.19 -14.20
C VAL A 258 -33.02 18.03 -13.24
N SER A 259 -32.45 18.47 -12.10
CA SER A 259 -33.17 19.28 -11.12
C SER A 259 -33.55 20.66 -11.66
N ASN A 260 -32.64 21.34 -12.37
CA ASN A 260 -32.89 22.65 -12.96
C ASN A 260 -33.99 22.60 -14.03
N VAL A 261 -33.98 21.58 -14.89
CA VAL A 261 -35.05 21.37 -15.88
C VAL A 261 -36.38 21.13 -15.16
N THR A 262 -36.40 20.23 -14.17
CA THR A 262 -37.62 19.90 -13.42
C THR A 262 -38.18 21.13 -12.71
N PHE A 263 -37.35 21.87 -11.99
CA PHE A 263 -37.71 23.09 -11.29
C PHE A 263 -38.25 24.16 -12.24
N GLY A 264 -37.57 24.39 -13.38
CA GLY A 264 -38.04 25.31 -14.42
C GLY A 264 -39.42 24.92 -14.96
N THR A 265 -39.68 23.63 -15.19
CA THR A 265 -41.01 23.18 -15.64
C THR A 265 -42.10 23.33 -14.58
N MET A 266 -41.76 23.16 -13.30
CA MET A 266 -42.69 23.39 -12.19
C MET A 266 -43.06 24.87 -12.08
N ILE A 267 -42.08 25.77 -12.21
CA ILE A 267 -42.30 27.21 -12.22
C ILE A 267 -43.25 27.63 -13.34
N VAL A 268 -43.00 27.18 -14.57
CA VAL A 268 -43.83 27.55 -15.73
C VAL A 268 -45.28 27.06 -15.54
N ARG A 269 -45.47 25.91 -14.90
CA ARG A 269 -46.79 25.40 -14.53
C ARG A 269 -47.47 26.25 -13.45
N ASP A 270 -46.73 26.70 -12.44
CA ASP A 270 -47.29 27.57 -11.39
C ASP A 270 -47.70 28.94 -11.96
N LEU A 271 -46.83 29.54 -12.77
CA LEU A 271 -47.12 30.82 -13.43
C LEU A 271 -48.37 30.72 -14.30
N GLY A 272 -48.47 29.66 -15.10
CA GLY A 272 -49.67 29.38 -15.90
C GLY A 272 -50.95 29.12 -15.10
N ARG A 273 -50.86 28.77 -13.81
CA ARG A 273 -52.05 28.69 -12.93
C ARG A 273 -52.48 30.07 -12.42
N ARG A 274 -51.54 31.01 -12.24
CA ARG A 274 -51.82 32.37 -11.76
C ARG A 274 -52.41 33.24 -12.87
N ASP A 275 -51.86 33.17 -14.07
CA ASP A 275 -52.31 33.99 -15.21
C ASP A 275 -53.24 33.26 -16.20
N GLY A 276 -53.42 31.94 -16.03
CA GLY A 276 -54.31 31.12 -16.87
C GLY A 276 -53.85 30.87 -18.31
N PHE A 277 -52.73 31.45 -18.74
CA PHE A 277 -52.31 31.48 -20.15
C PHE A 277 -50.87 31.01 -20.39
N THR A 278 -49.93 31.37 -19.51
CA THR A 278 -48.49 31.27 -19.76
C THR A 278 -47.98 29.85 -19.91
N HIS A 279 -48.56 28.87 -19.21
CA HIS A 279 -48.20 27.46 -19.40
C HIS A 279 -48.47 27.01 -20.85
N ARG A 280 -49.66 27.29 -21.39
CA ARG A 280 -50.04 26.82 -22.74
C ARG A 280 -49.22 27.52 -23.81
N HIS A 281 -48.98 28.82 -23.63
CA HIS A 281 -48.11 29.59 -24.50
C HIS A 281 -46.67 29.06 -24.49
N ALA A 282 -46.07 28.85 -23.31
CA ALA A 282 -44.72 28.29 -23.19
C ALA A 282 -44.60 26.89 -23.81
N ALA A 283 -45.62 26.04 -23.68
CA ALA A 283 -45.65 24.73 -24.31
C ALA A 283 -45.73 24.82 -25.84
N ALA A 284 -46.55 25.72 -26.38
CA ALA A 284 -46.65 25.95 -27.82
C ALA A 284 -45.35 26.52 -28.39
N THR A 285 -44.75 27.52 -27.72
CA THR A 285 -43.45 28.09 -28.08
C THR A 285 -42.34 27.03 -28.09
N ALA A 286 -42.33 26.12 -27.10
CA ALA A 286 -41.39 25.00 -27.06
C ALA A 286 -41.56 24.04 -28.26
N VAL A 287 -42.79 23.74 -28.67
CA VAL A 287 -43.09 22.89 -29.83
C VAL A 287 -42.64 23.58 -31.12
N TYR A 288 -43.04 24.82 -31.36
CA TYR A 288 -42.65 25.57 -32.56
C TYR A 288 -41.14 25.77 -32.67
N ALA A 289 -40.46 26.03 -31.56
CA ALA A 289 -39.00 26.15 -31.54
C ALA A 289 -38.31 24.82 -31.91
N ALA A 290 -38.85 23.68 -31.46
CA ALA A 290 -38.31 22.37 -31.80
C ALA A 290 -38.54 22.02 -33.29
N ASP A 291 -39.74 22.30 -33.80
CA ASP A 291 -40.11 21.97 -35.17
C ASP A 291 -39.36 22.83 -36.17
N LEU A 292 -39.22 24.15 -35.91
CA LEU A 292 -38.37 25.03 -36.71
C LEU A 292 -36.90 24.57 -36.70
N ALA A 293 -36.39 24.15 -35.55
CA ALA A 293 -35.01 23.65 -35.44
C ALA A 293 -34.79 22.37 -36.27
N ARG A 294 -35.78 21.47 -36.32
CA ARG A 294 -35.73 20.27 -37.17
C ARG A 294 -35.78 20.63 -38.65
N GLU A 295 -36.67 21.54 -39.03
CA GLU A 295 -36.82 21.98 -40.42
C GLU A 295 -35.55 22.68 -40.94
N MET A 296 -34.85 23.40 -40.07
CA MET A 296 -33.55 24.01 -40.36
C MET A 296 -32.39 23.00 -40.42
N GLY A 297 -32.64 21.69 -40.23
CA GLY A 297 -31.64 20.63 -40.34
C GLY A 297 -30.66 20.56 -39.18
N THR A 298 -31.02 21.01 -37.98
CA THR A 298 -30.15 20.93 -36.80
C THR A 298 -30.17 19.55 -36.13
N ASP A 299 -29.12 19.22 -35.37
CA ASP A 299 -29.02 17.95 -34.64
C ASP A 299 -30.03 17.86 -33.48
N GLU A 300 -30.46 16.64 -33.12
CA GLU A 300 -31.48 16.43 -32.08
C GLU A 300 -31.07 16.96 -30.69
N ALA A 301 -29.77 17.06 -30.38
CA ALA A 301 -29.34 17.68 -29.13
C ALA A 301 -29.57 19.21 -29.16
N ARG A 302 -29.38 19.86 -30.32
CA ARG A 302 -29.74 21.27 -30.54
C ARG A 302 -31.26 21.48 -30.51
N VAL A 303 -32.04 20.60 -31.12
CA VAL A 303 -33.51 20.62 -31.06
C VAL A 303 -34.00 20.55 -29.61
N GLY A 304 -33.47 19.61 -28.82
CA GLY A 304 -33.80 19.47 -27.40
C GLY A 304 -33.51 20.73 -26.58
N ARG A 305 -32.36 21.39 -26.81
CA ARG A 305 -32.01 22.66 -26.15
C ARG A 305 -32.95 23.80 -26.52
N LEU A 306 -33.29 23.93 -27.80
CA LEU A 306 -34.21 24.99 -28.27
C LEU A 306 -35.63 24.78 -27.75
N ARG A 307 -36.09 23.53 -27.67
CA ARG A 307 -37.36 23.17 -27.01
C ARG A 307 -37.38 23.60 -25.55
N LEU A 308 -36.32 23.30 -24.80
CA LEU A 308 -36.21 23.68 -23.38
C LEU A 308 -36.14 25.20 -23.22
N ALA A 309 -35.39 25.90 -24.08
CA ALA A 309 -35.31 27.36 -24.07
C ALA A 309 -36.67 28.01 -24.35
N GLY A 310 -37.42 27.52 -25.33
CA GLY A 310 -38.79 27.97 -25.62
C GLY A 310 -39.75 27.75 -24.44
N LEU A 311 -39.60 26.63 -23.73
CA LEU A 311 -40.40 26.34 -22.54
C LEU A 311 -40.11 27.29 -21.37
N LEU A 312 -38.84 27.70 -21.20
CA LEU A 312 -38.39 28.49 -20.06
C LEU A 312 -38.24 30.00 -20.35
N HIS A 313 -38.50 30.46 -21.58
CA HIS A 313 -38.17 31.83 -21.99
C HIS A 313 -38.80 32.93 -21.12
N ASN A 314 -40.00 32.68 -20.58
CA ASN A 314 -40.75 33.61 -19.74
C ASN A 314 -40.60 33.36 -18.23
N VAL A 315 -39.63 32.53 -17.80
CA VAL A 315 -39.42 32.22 -16.36
C VAL A 315 -39.18 33.47 -15.51
N GLY A 316 -38.64 34.53 -16.11
CA GLY A 316 -38.37 35.82 -15.43
C GLY A 316 -39.61 36.62 -15.04
N LEU A 317 -40.79 36.30 -15.58
CA LEU A 317 -42.05 36.99 -15.23
C LEU A 317 -42.51 36.72 -13.79
N LEU A 318 -41.96 35.69 -13.12
CA LEU A 318 -42.23 35.37 -11.71
C LEU A 318 -41.94 36.51 -10.73
N GLY A 319 -40.99 37.39 -11.04
CA GLY A 319 -40.57 38.47 -10.15
C GLY A 319 -41.46 39.71 -10.22
N LEU A 320 -42.46 39.72 -11.11
CA LEU A 320 -43.31 40.90 -11.34
C LEU A 320 -44.50 40.93 -10.38
N PRO A 321 -44.88 42.12 -9.88
CA PRO A 321 -46.14 42.34 -9.17
C PRO A 321 -47.35 41.81 -9.94
N GLU A 322 -48.33 41.25 -9.23
CA GLU A 322 -49.50 40.58 -9.82
C GLU A 322 -50.38 41.55 -10.62
N GLU A 323 -50.36 42.84 -10.28
CA GLU A 323 -51.07 43.89 -11.02
C GLU A 323 -50.52 44.09 -12.45
N LEU A 324 -49.25 43.73 -12.71
CA LEU A 324 -48.61 43.83 -14.02
C LEU A 324 -48.78 42.57 -14.88
N LEU A 325 -49.02 41.41 -14.27
CA LEU A 325 -49.18 40.13 -14.97
C LEU A 325 -50.56 39.97 -15.63
N LEU A 326 -51.60 40.59 -15.07
CA LEU A 326 -52.97 40.54 -15.61
C LEU A 326 -53.21 41.55 -16.74
N ALA A 327 -52.21 42.37 -17.09
CA ALA A 327 -52.31 43.44 -18.08
C ALA A 327 -51.77 43.06 -19.47
N THR A 328 -51.24 41.85 -19.64
CA THR A 328 -50.73 41.27 -20.91
C THR A 328 -51.62 40.16 -21.41
#